data_AF-A0A9E8N3D8-F1
#
_entry.id   AF-A0A9E8N3D8-F1
#
_cell.length_a   1.000
_cell.length_b   1.000
_cell.length_c   1.000
_cell.angle_alpha   90.00
_cell.angle_beta   90.00
_cell.angle_gamma   90.00
#
_symmetry.space_group_name_H-M   'P 1'
#
loop_
_entity.id
_entity.type
_entity.pdbx_description
1 polymer ?
#
loop_
_entity_poly.entity_id
_entity_poly.type
_entity_poly.pdbx_seq_one_letter_code
_entity_poly.pdbx_strand_id
1 'polypeptide(L)'
;MSEQTSLEEEKSQKTNLPPEDESSSRGFNSLAIKPLRTENKPWFEPKPFFLKEVESLSREKVSVCYQCRKCSNGCPVTFAMDFLPNQLMHAIKMGLRDEILGSSTPWVCASCQTCTTRCPNDIDIAHVMDTLRQLSVQEKTVNKERNAPIFHQVFLDSIWRRGRVYELGMLQTYALKSGDFKDKMAKGELMNDLKLGWAMLTKGKLPLLPKSIRRVKEVRNIFKKTKSR
;
A
#
# COMPACT_ATOMS: atom_id res chain seq x y z
N MET A 1 46.20 -6.41 -31.93
CA MET A 1 44.93 -6.01 -32.57
C MET A 1 43.94 -7.18 -32.53
N SER A 2 43.59 -7.66 -31.34
CA SER A 2 42.69 -8.82 -31.21
C SER A 2 42.11 -8.95 -29.79
N GLU A 3 41.71 -7.83 -29.17
CA GLU A 3 41.11 -7.85 -27.82
C GLU A 3 40.01 -6.77 -27.63
N GLN A 4 39.50 -6.18 -28.72
CA GLN A 4 38.44 -5.17 -28.67
C GLN A 4 37.08 -5.64 -29.21
N THR A 5 36.96 -6.89 -29.66
CA THR A 5 35.77 -7.42 -30.35
C THR A 5 34.79 -8.19 -29.46
N SER A 6 34.89 -8.10 -28.13
CA SER A 6 34.04 -8.85 -27.19
C SER A 6 33.17 -7.99 -26.26
N LEU A 7 33.17 -6.65 -26.43
CA LEU A 7 32.42 -5.73 -25.56
C LEU A 7 31.23 -5.03 -26.26
N GLU A 8 30.97 -5.31 -27.53
CA GLU A 8 29.87 -4.68 -28.29
C GLU A 8 28.60 -5.55 -28.39
N GLU A 9 28.64 -6.83 -28.00
CA GLU A 9 27.50 -7.74 -28.14
C GLU A 9 26.51 -7.72 -26.95
N GLU A 10 26.85 -7.12 -25.81
CA GLU A 10 25.93 -7.04 -24.65
C GLU A 10 24.93 -5.87 -24.71
N LYS A 11 25.05 -4.98 -25.70
CA LYS A 11 24.17 -3.81 -25.86
C LYS A 11 22.88 -4.07 -26.63
N SER A 12 22.64 -5.33 -27.04
CA SER A 12 21.49 -5.73 -27.84
C SER A 12 20.69 -6.82 -27.13
N GLN A 13 19.97 -6.47 -26.06
CA GLN A 13 18.75 -7.19 -25.70
C GLN A 13 17.93 -6.47 -24.63
N LYS A 14 16.67 -6.22 -25.00
CA LYS A 14 15.49 -5.95 -24.17
C LYS A 14 15.20 -4.48 -23.86
N THR A 15 14.03 -3.93 -24.17
CA THR A 15 12.91 -4.30 -25.04
C THR A 15 11.89 -3.16 -24.88
N ASN A 16 11.46 -2.60 -26.00
CA ASN A 16 10.11 -2.10 -26.30
C ASN A 16 9.20 -1.77 -25.10
N LEU A 17 9.12 -0.47 -24.76
CA LEU A 17 7.92 0.11 -24.16
C LEU A 17 7.12 0.77 -25.29
N PRO A 18 5.79 0.55 -25.41
CA PRO A 18 4.99 1.22 -26.43
C PRO A 18 4.92 2.74 -26.17
N PRO A 19 4.75 3.57 -27.22
CA PRO A 19 4.75 5.02 -27.09
C PRO A 19 3.49 5.50 -26.35
N GLU A 20 3.67 6.49 -25.47
CA GLU A 20 2.58 7.17 -24.78
C GLU A 20 1.77 8.00 -25.80
N ASP A 21 0.49 7.66 -25.97
CA ASP A 21 -0.44 8.39 -26.83
C ASP A 21 -1.04 9.56 -26.05
N GLU A 22 -0.46 10.75 -26.24
CA GLU A 22 -1.00 12.04 -25.85
C GLU A 22 -2.11 12.48 -26.83
N SER A 23 -3.31 11.90 -26.79
CA SER A 23 -4.49 12.58 -27.35
C SER A 23 -5.83 11.91 -27.03
N SER A 24 -6.46 12.23 -25.90
CA SER A 24 -7.94 12.34 -25.86
C SER A 24 -8.42 12.98 -24.57
N SER A 25 -8.94 14.19 -24.74
CA SER A 25 -9.43 15.09 -23.71
C SER A 25 -10.77 14.67 -23.08
N ARG A 26 -10.96 15.10 -21.82
CA ARG A 26 -12.21 15.50 -21.11
C ARG A 26 -12.72 14.53 -20.02
N GLY A 27 -12.56 14.97 -18.77
CA GLY A 27 -13.44 14.58 -17.65
C GLY A 27 -12.70 14.21 -16.35
N PHE A 28 -12.81 15.09 -15.36
CA PHE A 28 -12.34 15.01 -13.96
C PHE A 28 -10.87 15.40 -13.70
N ASN A 29 -10.75 16.63 -13.21
CA ASN A 29 -9.54 17.37 -12.84
C ASN A 29 -8.64 16.63 -11.83
N SER A 30 -7.38 16.42 -12.26
CA SER A 30 -6.12 16.66 -11.55
C SER A 30 -6.04 16.34 -10.04
N LEU A 31 -5.89 15.06 -9.70
CA LEU A 31 -5.01 14.71 -8.59
C LEU A 31 -3.58 14.83 -9.11
N ALA A 32 -2.91 15.95 -8.80
CA ALA A 32 -1.48 16.10 -9.04
C ALA A 32 -0.74 15.03 -8.23
N ILE A 33 -0.37 13.96 -8.92
CA ILE A 33 0.44 12.85 -8.45
C ILE A 33 1.88 13.34 -8.40
N LYS A 34 2.54 13.31 -7.24
CA LYS A 34 3.97 13.62 -7.15
C LYS A 34 4.77 12.35 -7.42
N PRO A 35 5.55 12.26 -8.52
CA PRO A 35 6.45 11.12 -8.71
C PRO A 35 7.49 11.16 -7.59
N LEU A 36 7.73 10.02 -6.94
CA LEU A 36 8.69 9.96 -5.83
C LEU A 36 10.16 10.08 -6.27
N ARG A 37 10.42 10.04 -7.58
CA ARG A 37 11.75 10.21 -8.16
C ARG A 37 11.64 11.00 -9.47
N THR A 38 11.56 12.32 -9.37
CA THR A 38 11.71 13.23 -10.52
C THR A 38 13.16 13.68 -10.73
N GLU A 39 14.06 13.40 -9.80
CA GLU A 39 15.43 13.93 -9.82
C GLU A 39 16.44 12.81 -9.56
N ASN A 40 17.39 12.62 -10.50
CA ASN A 40 18.59 11.79 -10.32
C ASN A 40 19.53 12.44 -9.30
N LYS A 41 19.14 12.45 -8.01
CA LYS A 41 20.05 12.82 -6.92
C LYS A 41 20.90 11.61 -6.54
N PRO A 42 22.24 11.70 -6.54
CA PRO A 42 23.12 10.57 -6.19
C PRO A 42 23.10 10.21 -4.70
N TRP A 43 22.48 11.06 -3.87
CA TRP A 43 22.44 10.94 -2.42
C TRP A 43 21.00 11.09 -1.92
N PHE A 44 20.69 10.38 -0.83
CA PHE A 44 19.42 10.55 -0.12
C PHE A 44 19.45 11.84 0.70
N GLU A 45 18.28 12.46 0.88
CA GLU A 45 18.14 13.69 1.65
C GLU A 45 17.40 13.38 2.97
N PRO A 46 18.12 13.25 4.11
CA PRO A 46 17.50 12.92 5.39
C PRO A 46 16.46 13.99 5.78
N LYS A 47 15.25 13.56 6.14
CA LYS A 47 14.23 14.43 6.75
C LYS A 47 14.37 14.38 8.28
N PRO A 48 14.99 15.38 8.93
CA PRO A 48 15.46 15.25 10.32
C PRO A 48 14.34 15.07 11.36
N PHE A 49 13.13 15.54 11.05
CA PHE A 49 11.97 15.48 11.95
C PHE A 49 11.12 14.22 11.76
N PHE A 50 11.43 13.37 10.77
CA PHE A 50 10.59 12.24 10.43
C PHE A 50 10.47 11.21 11.57
N LEU A 51 11.56 10.95 12.31
CA LEU A 51 11.52 10.10 13.50
C LEU A 51 10.49 10.64 14.51
N LYS A 52 10.57 11.92 14.86
CA LYS A 52 9.64 12.55 15.82
C LYS A 52 8.20 12.55 15.32
N GLU A 53 7.99 12.76 14.03
CA GLU A 53 6.67 12.68 13.39
C GLU A 53 6.07 11.28 13.55
N VAL A 54 6.83 10.24 13.20
CA VAL A 54 6.39 8.84 13.32
C VAL A 54 6.13 8.47 14.78
N GLU A 55 7.03 8.79 15.71
CA GLU A 55 6.84 8.50 17.13
C GLU A 55 5.62 9.24 17.73
N SER A 56 5.36 10.48 17.31
CA SER A 56 4.19 11.25 17.74
C SER A 56 2.87 10.63 17.25
N LEU A 57 2.82 10.24 15.97
CA LEU A 57 1.61 9.69 15.35
C LEU A 57 1.32 8.26 15.80
N SER A 58 2.35 7.41 15.86
CA SER A 58 2.22 6.01 16.29
C SER A 58 2.18 5.84 17.80
N ARG A 59 2.70 6.81 18.57
CA ARG A 59 2.95 6.70 20.02
C ARG A 59 3.96 5.61 20.40
N GLU A 60 4.73 5.14 19.42
CA GLU A 60 5.75 4.12 19.60
C GLU A 60 7.14 4.75 19.63
N LYS A 61 8.01 4.31 20.53
CA LYS A 61 9.39 4.81 20.62
C LYS A 61 10.32 4.08 19.64
N VAL A 62 10.22 4.41 18.36
CA VAL A 62 11.09 3.83 17.31
C VAL A 62 12.59 4.05 17.60
N SER A 63 12.93 5.14 18.27
CA SER A 63 14.29 5.52 18.67
C SER A 63 15.02 4.44 19.50
N VAL A 64 14.31 3.68 20.33
CA VAL A 64 14.92 2.64 21.20
C VAL A 64 15.30 1.37 20.45
N CYS A 65 14.96 1.25 19.16
CA CYS A 65 15.36 0.10 18.36
C CYS A 65 16.89 0.02 18.22
N TYR A 66 17.45 -1.08 18.73
CA TYR A 66 18.88 -1.43 18.68
C TYR A 66 19.23 -2.48 17.59
N GLN A 67 18.32 -2.74 16.64
CA GLN A 67 18.57 -3.57 15.46
C GLN A 67 18.84 -5.07 15.72
N CYS A 68 18.14 -5.69 16.67
CA CYS A 68 18.27 -7.14 16.96
C CYS A 68 17.77 -8.10 15.85
N ARG A 69 17.06 -7.59 14.84
CA ARG A 69 16.49 -8.34 13.69
C ARG A 69 15.45 -9.43 14.02
N LYS A 70 15.00 -9.60 15.27
CA LYS A 70 13.93 -10.55 15.64
C LYS A 70 12.65 -10.36 14.83
N CYS A 71 12.27 -9.12 14.58
CA CYS A 71 11.09 -8.78 13.79
C CYS A 71 11.19 -9.26 12.34
N SER A 72 12.34 -9.08 11.70
CA SER A 72 12.58 -9.49 10.32
C SER A 72 12.66 -11.00 10.18
N ASN A 73 13.36 -11.68 11.10
CA ASN A 73 13.43 -13.15 11.09
C ASN A 73 12.08 -13.81 11.38
N GLY A 74 11.18 -13.13 12.08
CA GLY A 74 9.82 -13.62 12.36
C GLY A 74 8.78 -13.25 11.30
N CYS A 75 9.11 -12.38 10.34
CA CYS A 75 8.14 -11.87 9.39
C CYS A 75 7.91 -12.90 8.26
N PRO A 76 6.66 -13.34 8.01
CA PRO A 76 6.38 -14.32 6.95
C PRO A 76 6.36 -13.70 5.55
N VAL A 77 6.33 -12.38 5.43
CA VAL A 77 6.15 -11.65 4.15
C VAL A 77 7.38 -10.86 3.72
N THR A 78 8.56 -11.18 4.26
CA THR A 78 9.82 -10.50 3.91
C THR A 78 10.15 -10.57 2.42
N PHE A 79 9.74 -11.63 1.74
CA PHE A 79 9.95 -11.84 0.30
C PHE A 79 9.27 -10.78 -0.59
N ALA A 80 8.27 -10.07 -0.07
CA ALA A 80 7.53 -9.04 -0.79
C ALA A 80 7.85 -7.60 -0.29
N MET A 81 8.76 -7.45 0.67
CA MET A 81 9.09 -6.17 1.28
C MET A 81 10.33 -5.55 0.63
N ASP A 82 10.30 -4.24 0.40
CA ASP A 82 11.50 -3.48 -0.01
C ASP A 82 12.44 -3.22 1.19
N PHE A 83 11.86 -3.04 2.38
CA PHE A 83 12.55 -2.87 3.65
C PHE A 83 12.08 -3.94 4.63
N LEU A 84 13.01 -4.72 5.16
CA LEU A 84 12.69 -5.62 6.27
C LEU A 84 12.27 -4.80 7.51
N PRO A 85 11.43 -5.33 8.41
CA PRO A 85 10.95 -4.59 9.58
C PRO A 85 12.04 -3.89 10.40
N ASN A 86 13.20 -4.54 10.62
CA ASN A 86 14.31 -3.90 11.32
C ASN A 86 14.95 -2.75 10.50
N GLN A 87 15.09 -2.95 9.18
CA GLN A 87 15.64 -1.95 8.26
C GLN A 87 14.71 -0.74 8.18
N LEU A 88 13.39 -0.96 8.19
CA LEU A 88 12.40 0.11 8.24
C LEU A 88 12.55 0.96 9.50
N MET A 89 12.69 0.34 10.69
CA MET A 89 12.94 1.08 11.94
C MET A 89 14.23 1.91 11.84
N HIS A 90 15.26 1.38 11.20
CA HIS A 90 16.51 2.11 10.98
C HIS A 90 16.33 3.27 9.99
N ALA A 91 15.62 3.04 8.89
CA ALA A 91 15.31 4.02 7.86
C ALA A 91 14.49 5.19 8.42
N ILE A 92 13.55 4.92 9.35
CA ILE A 92 12.82 5.96 10.08
C ILE A 92 13.80 6.82 10.90
N LYS A 93 14.73 6.20 11.64
CA LYS A 93 15.77 6.91 12.40
C LYS A 93 16.69 7.75 11.51
N MET A 94 16.96 7.28 10.29
CA MET A 94 17.76 8.00 9.29
C MET A 94 16.98 9.10 8.55
N GLY A 95 15.66 9.19 8.74
CA GLY A 95 14.84 10.20 8.05
C GLY A 95 14.60 9.90 6.56
N LEU A 96 14.65 8.64 6.14
CA LEU A 96 14.40 8.18 4.75
C LEU A 96 12.90 8.19 4.40
N ARG A 97 12.27 9.35 4.55
CA ARG A 97 10.82 9.51 4.47
C ARG A 97 10.27 9.13 3.09
N ASP A 98 10.87 9.66 2.03
CA ASP A 98 10.37 9.48 0.67
C ASP A 98 10.54 8.02 0.21
N GLU A 99 11.64 7.38 0.58
CA GLU A 99 11.92 5.97 0.29
C GLU A 99 10.96 5.04 1.03
N ILE A 100 10.67 5.34 2.31
CA ILE A 100 9.74 4.54 3.11
C ILE A 100 8.33 4.67 2.58
N LEU A 101 7.85 5.91 2.39
CA LEU A 101 6.48 6.17 1.96
C LEU A 101 6.23 5.68 0.54
N GLY A 102 7.25 5.61 -0.31
CA GLY A 102 7.17 5.03 -1.66
C GLY A 102 7.31 3.53 -1.77
N SER A 103 7.74 2.86 -0.70
CA SER A 103 7.99 1.43 -0.74
C SER A 103 6.69 0.61 -0.69
N SER A 104 6.76 -0.63 -1.18
CA SER A 104 5.70 -1.63 -1.00
C SER A 104 5.58 -2.09 0.46
N THR A 105 6.62 -1.89 1.28
CA THR A 105 6.74 -2.46 2.63
C THR A 105 5.54 -2.23 3.54
N PRO A 106 5.03 -0.99 3.73
CA PRO A 106 3.85 -0.78 4.56
C PRO A 106 2.63 -1.50 3.98
N TRP A 107 2.50 -1.56 2.66
CA TRP A 107 1.32 -2.11 1.98
C TRP A 107 1.26 -3.63 1.92
N VAL A 108 2.41 -4.32 1.83
CA VAL A 108 2.49 -5.79 1.86
C VAL A 108 2.47 -6.37 3.27
N CYS A 109 2.66 -5.54 4.30
CA CYS A 109 2.62 -6.00 5.68
C CYS A 109 1.25 -6.62 6.01
N ALA A 110 1.23 -7.88 6.45
CA ALA A 110 -0.02 -8.57 6.78
C ALA A 110 -0.63 -8.16 8.14
N SER A 111 0.00 -7.22 8.86
CA SER A 111 -0.39 -6.82 10.23
C SER A 111 -0.58 -8.03 11.18
N CYS A 112 0.23 -9.09 11.00
CA CYS A 112 0.12 -10.35 11.75
C CYS A 112 0.64 -10.27 13.20
N GLN A 113 1.18 -9.12 13.62
CA GLN A 113 1.67 -8.83 14.98
C GLN A 113 2.89 -9.64 15.47
N THR A 114 3.43 -10.58 14.69
CA THR A 114 4.62 -11.37 15.08
C THR A 114 5.83 -10.50 15.44
N CYS A 115 6.04 -9.40 14.71
CA CYS A 115 7.14 -8.47 14.96
C CYS A 115 6.98 -7.71 16.28
N THR A 116 5.75 -7.26 16.57
CA THR A 116 5.39 -6.57 17.82
C THR A 116 5.59 -7.48 19.02
N THR A 117 4.99 -8.67 19.03
CA THR A 117 5.08 -9.60 20.17
C THR A 117 6.50 -10.07 20.49
N ARG A 118 7.40 -10.08 19.50
CA ARG A 118 8.79 -10.54 19.68
C ARG A 118 9.79 -9.40 19.90
N CYS A 119 9.34 -8.15 19.90
CA CYS A 119 10.21 -7.00 20.07
C CYS A 119 10.68 -6.91 21.53
N PRO A 120 12.00 -6.99 21.80
CA PRO A 120 12.51 -6.87 23.17
C PRO A 120 12.44 -5.44 23.72
N ASN A 121 12.20 -4.46 22.85
CA ASN A 121 12.03 -3.05 23.22
C ASN A 121 10.56 -2.63 23.31
N ASP A 122 9.62 -3.58 23.21
CA ASP A 122 8.18 -3.34 23.29
C ASP A 122 7.66 -2.29 22.28
N ILE A 123 8.21 -2.32 21.06
CA ILE A 123 7.76 -1.47 19.96
C ILE A 123 6.63 -2.17 19.23
N ASP A 124 5.47 -1.53 19.09
CA ASP A 124 4.39 -1.97 18.20
C ASP A 124 4.72 -1.67 16.73
N ILE A 125 5.57 -2.51 16.15
CA ILE A 125 6.04 -2.41 14.77
C ILE A 125 4.87 -2.52 13.78
N ALA A 126 3.85 -3.33 14.08
CA ALA A 126 2.67 -3.42 13.24
C ALA A 126 1.89 -2.11 13.23
N HIS A 127 1.75 -1.45 14.38
CA HIS A 127 1.12 -0.14 14.47
C HIS A 127 1.94 0.95 13.76
N VAL A 128 3.28 0.91 13.85
CA VAL A 128 4.15 1.80 13.06
C VAL A 128 3.91 1.62 11.55
N MET A 129 3.75 0.39 11.07
CA MET A 129 3.39 0.13 9.66
C MET A 129 2.04 0.77 9.28
N ASP A 130 1.04 0.68 10.17
CA ASP A 130 -0.26 1.32 9.96
C ASP A 130 -0.17 2.86 9.93
N THR A 131 0.68 3.46 10.76
CA THR A 131 0.97 4.90 10.72
C THR A 131 1.60 5.30 9.38
N LEU A 132 2.55 4.51 8.87
CA LEU A 132 3.20 4.79 7.58
C LEU A 132 2.23 4.67 6.40
N ARG A 133 1.27 3.73 6.44
CA ARG A 133 0.18 3.67 5.43
C ARG A 133 -0.64 4.96 5.43
N GLN A 134 -0.98 5.47 6.61
CA GLN A 134 -1.76 6.70 6.75
C GLN A 134 -1.00 7.90 6.18
N LEU A 135 0.28 8.06 6.52
CA LEU A 135 1.14 9.11 5.97
C LEU A 135 1.24 9.02 4.45
N SER A 136 1.48 7.82 3.91
CA SER A 136 1.54 7.59 2.47
C SER A 136 0.25 8.01 1.75
N VAL A 137 -0.92 7.68 2.33
CA VAL A 137 -2.22 8.10 1.78
C VAL A 137 -2.42 9.62 1.86
N GLN A 138 -2.04 10.25 2.98
CA GLN A 138 -2.17 11.70 3.18
C GLN A 138 -1.33 12.49 2.17
N GLU A 139 -0.13 12.01 1.89
CA GLU A 139 0.81 12.67 0.97
C GLU A 139 0.60 12.33 -0.50
N LYS A 140 -0.30 11.37 -0.78
CA LYS A 140 -0.54 10.87 -2.14
C LYS A 140 0.75 10.36 -2.78
N THR A 141 1.61 9.70 -2.00
CA THR A 141 2.85 9.11 -2.52
C THR A 141 2.53 7.98 -3.49
N VAL A 142 3.30 7.91 -4.58
CA VAL A 142 3.17 6.84 -5.57
C VAL A 142 3.90 5.61 -5.05
N ASN A 143 3.15 4.61 -4.64
CA ASN A 143 3.72 3.34 -4.21
C ASN A 143 3.68 2.38 -5.38
N LYS A 144 4.61 1.43 -5.43
CA LYS A 144 4.59 0.35 -6.43
C LYS A 144 3.24 -0.39 -6.44
N GLU A 145 2.65 -0.55 -5.26
CA GLU A 145 1.32 -1.13 -5.06
C GLU A 145 0.19 -0.12 -5.30
N ARG A 146 -0.02 0.36 -6.54
CA ARG A 146 -1.07 1.36 -6.85
C ARG A 146 -2.46 0.98 -6.33
N ASN A 147 -2.79 -0.31 -6.37
CA ASN A 147 -4.12 -0.81 -6.03
C ASN A 147 -4.34 -1.00 -4.52
N ALA A 148 -3.28 -1.17 -3.72
CA ALA A 148 -3.41 -1.44 -2.28
C ALA A 148 -4.02 -0.24 -1.50
N PRO A 149 -3.60 1.02 -1.73
CA PRO A 149 -4.26 2.18 -1.12
C PRO A 149 -5.73 2.31 -1.52
N ILE A 150 -6.06 2.03 -2.79
CA ILE A 150 -7.44 2.10 -3.31
C ILE A 150 -8.31 1.07 -2.59
N PHE A 151 -7.86 -0.18 -2.53
CA PHE A 151 -8.55 -1.25 -1.81
C PHE A 151 -8.75 -0.88 -0.33
N HIS A 152 -7.70 -0.40 0.33
CA HIS A 152 -7.75 0.02 1.72
C HIS A 152 -8.79 1.12 1.98
N GLN A 153 -8.85 2.14 1.12
CA GLN A 153 -9.86 3.20 1.23
C GLN A 153 -11.28 2.67 1.00
N VAL A 154 -11.49 1.82 0.00
CA VAL A 154 -12.80 1.23 -0.30
C VAL A 154 -13.27 0.31 0.83
N PHE A 155 -12.34 -0.43 1.45
CA PHE A 155 -12.59 -1.24 2.63
C PHE A 155 -13.05 -0.38 3.82
N LEU A 156 -12.28 0.66 4.17
CA LEU A 156 -12.59 1.55 5.28
C LEU A 156 -13.92 2.30 5.07
N ASP A 157 -14.21 2.71 3.84
CA ASP A 157 -15.47 3.35 3.50
C ASP A 157 -16.68 2.40 3.62
N SER A 158 -16.50 1.11 3.29
CA SER A 158 -17.54 0.09 3.52
C SER A 158 -17.88 -0.03 5.02
N ILE A 159 -16.84 -0.04 5.87
CA ILE A 159 -16.99 -0.06 7.33
C ILE A 159 -17.63 1.24 7.83
N TRP A 160 -17.19 2.41 7.35
CA TRP A 160 -17.73 3.68 7.79
C TRP A 160 -19.23 3.82 7.49
N ARG A 161 -19.67 3.34 6.32
CA ARG A 161 -21.08 3.43 5.90
C ARG A 161 -22.00 2.54 6.75
N ARG A 162 -21.61 1.28 7.00
CA ARG A 162 -22.49 0.22 7.53
C ARG A 162 -22.04 -0.42 8.85
N GLY A 163 -20.84 -0.10 9.33
CA GLY A 163 -20.18 -0.75 10.47
C GLY A 163 -19.82 -2.22 10.23
N ARG A 164 -20.06 -2.73 9.01
CA ARG A 164 -19.72 -4.08 8.56
C ARG A 164 -19.34 -4.01 7.09
N VAL A 165 -18.36 -4.82 6.71
CA VAL A 165 -17.96 -4.98 5.30
C VAL A 165 -19.08 -5.66 4.52
N TYR A 166 -19.46 -5.05 3.41
CA TYR A 166 -20.32 -5.65 2.39
C TYR A 166 -19.45 -6.02 1.19
N GLU A 167 -19.13 -7.31 1.06
CA GLU A 167 -18.10 -7.79 0.15
C GLU A 167 -18.43 -7.45 -1.31
N LEU A 168 -19.66 -7.72 -1.75
CA LEU A 168 -20.07 -7.50 -3.15
C LEU A 168 -19.97 -6.03 -3.57
N GLY A 169 -20.53 -5.11 -2.78
CA GLY A 169 -20.46 -3.68 -3.09
C GLY A 169 -19.06 -3.11 -2.94
N MET A 170 -18.25 -3.67 -2.04
CA MET A 170 -16.84 -3.31 -1.90
C MET A 170 -16.04 -3.71 -3.15
N LEU A 171 -16.21 -4.96 -3.63
CA LEU A 171 -15.56 -5.46 -4.85
C LEU A 171 -15.96 -4.64 -6.08
N GLN A 172 -17.25 -4.32 -6.24
CA GLN A 172 -17.73 -3.46 -7.33
C GLN A 172 -17.09 -2.07 -7.27
N THR A 173 -17.11 -1.43 -6.09
CA THR A 173 -16.52 -0.09 -5.92
C THR A 173 -15.01 -0.11 -6.17
N TYR A 174 -14.32 -1.16 -5.73
CA TYR A 174 -12.89 -1.36 -5.98
C TYR A 174 -12.62 -1.50 -7.47
N ALA A 175 -13.27 -2.44 -8.16
CA ALA A 175 -13.05 -2.71 -9.57
C ALA A 175 -13.28 -1.47 -10.45
N LEU A 176 -14.25 -0.63 -10.08
CA LEU A 176 -14.50 0.65 -10.76
C LEU A 176 -13.42 1.71 -10.47
N LYS A 177 -12.94 1.80 -9.22
CA LYS A 177 -11.95 2.81 -8.81
C LYS A 177 -10.52 2.47 -9.21
N SER A 178 -10.15 1.20 -9.23
CA SER A 178 -8.81 0.75 -9.62
C SER A 178 -8.61 0.75 -11.14
N GLY A 179 -9.68 0.79 -11.93
CA GLY A 179 -9.64 0.56 -13.38
C GLY A 179 -9.70 -0.91 -13.77
N ASP A 180 -9.60 -1.83 -12.80
CA ASP A 180 -9.60 -3.29 -12.98
C ASP A 180 -10.83 -3.77 -13.77
N PHE A 181 -11.98 -3.12 -13.62
CA PHE A 181 -13.17 -3.45 -14.41
C PHE A 181 -12.96 -3.26 -15.92
N LYS A 182 -12.33 -2.15 -16.32
CA LYS A 182 -12.03 -1.87 -17.74
C LYS A 182 -10.98 -2.84 -18.27
N ASP A 183 -9.94 -3.09 -17.47
CA ASP A 183 -8.85 -4.00 -17.83
C ASP A 183 -9.36 -5.44 -18.03
N LYS A 184 -10.22 -5.91 -17.13
CA LYS A 184 -10.85 -7.25 -17.22
C LYS A 184 -11.85 -7.35 -18.37
N MET A 185 -12.58 -6.28 -18.67
CA MET A 185 -13.47 -6.25 -19.84
C MET A 185 -12.66 -6.33 -21.14
N ALA A 186 -11.57 -5.56 -21.25
CA ALA A 186 -10.69 -5.57 -22.41
C ALA A 186 -10.00 -6.94 -22.62
N LYS A 187 -9.63 -7.62 -21.53
CA LYS A 187 -8.99 -8.94 -21.56
C LYS A 187 -9.97 -10.12 -21.63
N GLY A 188 -11.28 -9.88 -21.56
CA GLY A 188 -12.29 -10.93 -21.51
C GLY A 188 -12.33 -11.75 -20.20
N GLU A 189 -11.48 -11.41 -19.22
CA GLU A 189 -11.38 -12.09 -17.92
C GLU A 189 -12.63 -11.91 -17.05
N LEU A 190 -13.43 -10.87 -17.34
CA LEU A 190 -14.70 -10.60 -16.64
C LEU A 190 -15.65 -11.81 -16.68
N MET A 191 -15.60 -12.62 -17.74
CA MET A 191 -16.49 -13.78 -17.87
C MET A 191 -16.16 -14.89 -16.87
N ASN A 192 -14.87 -15.06 -16.52
CA ASN A 192 -14.44 -16.00 -15.49
C ASN A 192 -14.88 -15.54 -14.10
N ASP A 193 -14.75 -14.24 -13.80
CA ASP A 193 -15.21 -13.64 -12.56
C ASP A 193 -16.73 -13.79 -12.39
N LEU A 194 -17.50 -13.60 -13.47
CA LEU A 194 -18.96 -13.78 -13.47
C LEU A 194 -19.34 -15.25 -13.26
N LYS A 195 -18.64 -16.19 -13.90
CA LYS A 195 -18.85 -17.63 -13.70
C LYS A 195 -18.59 -18.05 -12.25
N LEU A 196 -17.50 -17.56 -11.65
CA LEU A 196 -17.19 -17.79 -10.24
C LEU A 196 -18.25 -17.15 -9.33
N GLY A 197 -18.63 -15.90 -9.61
CA GLY A 197 -19.68 -15.18 -8.90
C GLY A 197 -21.01 -15.93 -8.92
N TRP A 198 -21.40 -16.48 -10.08
CA TRP A 198 -22.59 -17.33 -10.22
C TRP A 198 -22.49 -18.60 -9.37
N ALA A 199 -21.35 -19.30 -9.40
CA ALA A 199 -21.12 -20.49 -8.59
C ALA A 199 -21.14 -20.20 -7.07
N MET A 200 -20.70 -19.01 -6.64
CA MET A 200 -20.80 -18.58 -5.25
C MET A 200 -22.23 -18.20 -4.87
N LEU A 201 -22.96 -17.56 -5.78
CA LEU A 201 -24.36 -17.15 -5.58
C LEU A 201 -25.28 -18.37 -5.42
N THR A 202 -25.16 -19.38 -6.29
CA THR A 202 -25.95 -20.62 -6.20
C THR A 202 -25.66 -21.40 -4.92
N LYS A 203 -24.46 -21.25 -4.35
CA LYS A 203 -24.07 -21.83 -3.05
C LYS A 203 -24.42 -20.95 -1.84
N GLY A 204 -25.08 -19.81 -2.04
CA GLY A 204 -25.43 -18.87 -0.96
C GLY A 204 -24.22 -18.20 -0.29
N LYS A 205 -23.05 -18.24 -0.91
CA LYS A 205 -21.79 -17.68 -0.38
C LYS A 205 -21.56 -16.22 -0.74
N LEU A 206 -22.48 -15.61 -1.48
CA LEU A 206 -22.40 -14.22 -1.90
C LEU A 206 -23.68 -13.45 -1.47
N PRO A 207 -23.64 -12.70 -0.36
CA PRO A 207 -24.80 -11.90 0.06
C PRO A 207 -25.00 -10.73 -0.91
N LEU A 208 -26.16 -10.66 -1.56
CA LEU A 208 -26.52 -9.57 -2.49
C LEU A 208 -27.06 -8.31 -1.79
N LEU A 209 -27.53 -8.46 -0.55
CA LEU A 209 -28.07 -7.36 0.24
C LEU A 209 -27.12 -7.03 1.39
N PRO A 210 -26.79 -5.74 1.58
CA PRO A 210 -25.88 -5.35 2.64
C PRO A 210 -26.53 -5.53 4.02
N LYS A 211 -25.79 -6.16 4.95
CA LYS A 211 -26.14 -6.18 6.37
C LYS A 211 -25.45 -5.03 7.09
N SER A 212 -26.16 -4.35 7.98
CA SER A 212 -25.64 -3.28 8.83
C SER A 212 -25.67 -3.68 10.29
N ILE A 213 -24.74 -3.16 11.09
CA ILE A 213 -24.79 -3.30 12.55
C ILE A 213 -25.84 -2.35 13.15
N ARG A 214 -26.36 -2.64 14.34
CA ARG A 214 -27.31 -1.73 15.04
C ARG A 214 -26.65 -0.40 15.45
N ARG A 215 -25.39 -0.44 15.86
CA ARG A 215 -24.64 0.70 16.43
C ARG A 215 -23.72 1.40 15.43
N VAL A 216 -24.18 1.61 14.19
CA VAL A 216 -23.34 2.26 13.14
C VAL A 216 -22.90 3.68 13.54
N LYS A 217 -23.74 4.39 14.31
CA LYS A 217 -23.41 5.74 14.79
C LYS A 217 -22.14 5.75 15.64
N GLU A 218 -21.95 4.73 16.50
CA GLU A 218 -20.73 4.60 17.32
C GLU A 218 -19.49 4.42 16.43
N VAL A 219 -19.57 3.54 15.42
CA VAL A 219 -18.48 3.35 14.45
C VAL A 219 -18.17 4.66 13.73
N ARG A 220 -19.18 5.38 13.21
CA ARG A 220 -18.94 6.68 12.56
C ARG A 220 -18.30 7.70 13.50
N ASN A 221 -18.64 7.67 14.78
CA ASN A 221 -18.03 8.55 15.78
C ASN A 221 -16.55 8.22 16.00
N ILE A 222 -16.14 6.95 15.97
CA ILE A 222 -14.73 6.56 16.02
C ILE A 222 -13.98 7.18 14.83
N PHE A 223 -14.50 7.02 13.61
CA PHE A 223 -13.89 7.61 12.41
C PHE A 223 -13.84 9.14 12.44
N LYS A 224 -14.85 9.80 13.03
CA LYS A 224 -14.82 11.27 13.22
C LYS A 224 -13.71 11.67 14.17
N LYS A 225 -13.55 10.96 15.29
CA LYS A 225 -12.48 11.21 16.28
C LYS A 225 -11.08 10.99 15.72
N THR A 226 -10.91 10.05 14.78
CA THR A 226 -9.61 9.80 14.14
C THR A 226 -9.28 10.81 13.06
N LYS A 227 -10.28 11.35 12.34
CA LYS A 227 -10.06 12.41 11.33
C LYS A 227 -9.85 13.81 11.93
N SER A 228 -10.29 14.03 13.17
CA SER A 228 -10.10 15.29 13.89
C SER A 228 -8.77 15.37 14.66
N ARG A 229 -7.91 14.36 14.49
CA ARG A 229 -6.54 14.30 15.04
C ARG A 229 -5.56 14.50 13.90
#